data_AF-A0A395HGF8-F1
#
_entry.id   AF-A0A395HGF8-F1
#
_cell.length_a   1.000
_cell.length_b   1.000
_cell.length_c   1.000
_cell.angle_alpha   90.00
_cell.angle_beta   90.00
_cell.angle_gamma   90.00
#
_symmetry.space_group_name_H-M   'P 1'
#
loop_
_entity.id
_entity.type
_entity.pdbx_description
1 polymer ?
#
loop_
_entity_poly.entity_id
_entity_poly.type
_entity_poly.pdbx_seq_one_letter_code
_entity_poly.pdbx_strand_id
1 'polypeptide(L)'
;MGRFGNFLDRVQQHVKEKYGHLASPEPDNQPPSWPNSSWPAQEAGPAYYPARPAASGTGPKTVFAHFIVGCAAAMTPEEWESDIIEAKKCHIDGFALNIAPQDSYTDHVLENAYSAAERIGNFTLFLSFDYGSGGPWPVERVIHYINTFQRRSAQYFYQGRPLVSTFIGVSNAEDWIDIKRATNCFFVPSWPDCGPAAIVDHLHVVDGAFSWDAWPIGAEQKSTASDEHWMQSLAGRPYMMPVSPWFYTNLPQWDKNWLWRGDDLWHYRWEQVMRLQPAFVQIISWNDYGEAHYIGPIHEAGVPDGAGRYCFGHPHDAWRALLPHYIDAYRNGGMVDHSRPRDHLSFEDKIVYWYRVNPSHAGSANGTTGNNPGVGQEELRPGDVSQDRVFVSAIVGSPSEIHIQIGEGEPAILEAPGVGVHHCSIPFDGQTGEVRITIVRDEQVMASVTGPAITEDCEDGNVNWNCFVGSSD
;
A
#
# COMPACT_ATOMS: atom_id res chain seq x y z
N MET A 1 -6.11 -8.70 -25.55
CA MET A 1 -5.23 -7.61 -25.11
C MET A 1 -5.88 -6.27 -25.43
N GLY A 2 -6.84 -5.84 -24.61
CA GLY A 2 -7.59 -4.60 -24.81
C GLY A 2 -8.96 -4.72 -24.16
N ARG A 3 -9.04 -4.39 -22.86
CA ARG A 3 -10.30 -4.24 -22.10
C ARG A 3 -10.16 -3.85 -20.62
N PHE A 4 -9.00 -3.37 -20.15
CA PHE A 4 -8.93 -2.76 -18.80
C PHE A 4 -9.68 -1.42 -18.74
N GLY A 5 -9.76 -0.65 -19.84
CA GLY A 5 -10.49 0.63 -19.90
C GLY A 5 -12.03 0.53 -19.79
N ASN A 6 -12.64 -0.62 -20.13
CA ASN A 6 -14.11 -0.80 -20.01
C ASN A 6 -14.57 -1.19 -18.60
N PHE A 7 -13.65 -1.28 -17.64
CA PHE A 7 -13.87 -1.92 -16.34
C PHE A 7 -14.52 -0.98 -15.33
N LEU A 8 -14.07 0.27 -15.26
CA LEU A 8 -14.53 1.23 -14.23
C LEU A 8 -15.83 1.93 -14.63
N ASP A 9 -16.09 2.07 -15.94
CA ASP A 9 -17.36 2.58 -16.47
C ASP A 9 -18.59 1.81 -15.96
N ARG A 10 -18.45 0.49 -15.75
CA ARG A 10 -19.54 -0.37 -15.26
C ARG A 10 -19.78 -0.27 -13.76
N VAL A 11 -18.72 -0.07 -12.98
CA VAL A 11 -18.79 0.14 -11.52
C VAL A 11 -19.55 1.44 -11.22
N GLN A 12 -19.41 2.44 -12.09
CA GLN A 12 -19.99 3.76 -11.86
C GLN A 12 -21.39 3.98 -12.41
N GLN A 13 -21.75 3.33 -13.52
CA GLN A 13 -23.11 3.45 -14.05
C GLN A 13 -24.15 2.99 -13.00
N HIS A 14 -23.81 1.99 -12.18
CA HIS A 14 -24.66 1.52 -11.09
C HIS A 14 -24.74 2.49 -9.88
N VAL A 15 -23.69 3.28 -9.61
CA VAL A 15 -23.66 4.27 -8.52
C VAL A 15 -24.37 5.57 -8.93
N LYS A 16 -24.18 6.04 -10.17
CA LYS A 16 -24.86 7.24 -10.71
C LYS A 16 -26.38 7.06 -10.79
N GLU A 17 -26.86 5.88 -11.16
CA GLU A 17 -28.29 5.58 -11.24
C GLU A 17 -28.99 5.51 -9.85
N LYS A 18 -28.23 5.27 -8.77
CA LYS A 18 -28.79 5.03 -7.42
C LYS A 18 -28.69 6.23 -6.47
N TYR A 19 -27.74 7.15 -6.68
CA TYR A 19 -27.45 8.24 -5.71
C TYR A 19 -27.43 9.66 -6.31
N GLY A 20 -27.79 9.86 -7.58
CA GLY A 20 -27.67 11.14 -8.30
C GLY A 20 -28.61 12.30 -7.89
N HIS A 21 -29.29 12.26 -6.74
CA HIS A 21 -30.18 13.33 -6.31
C HIS A 21 -29.98 13.73 -4.85
N LEU A 22 -28.92 14.50 -4.58
CA LEU A 22 -28.92 15.47 -3.50
C LEU A 22 -28.47 16.81 -4.07
N ALA A 23 -29.38 17.78 -4.03
CA ALA A 23 -29.20 19.12 -4.59
C ALA A 23 -28.24 19.95 -3.72
N SER A 24 -27.26 20.59 -4.36
CA SER A 24 -26.39 21.60 -3.75
C SER A 24 -27.12 22.94 -3.63
N PRO A 25 -26.96 23.72 -2.54
CA PRO A 25 -27.35 25.12 -2.52
C PRO A 25 -26.34 26.00 -3.28
N GLU A 26 -26.85 27.07 -3.91
CA GLU A 26 -26.14 28.02 -4.79
C GLU A 26 -24.99 28.81 -4.13
N PRO A 27 -24.04 29.34 -4.93
CA PRO A 27 -22.88 30.09 -4.45
C PRO A 27 -23.17 31.60 -4.40
N ASP A 28 -22.73 32.28 -3.33
CA ASP A 28 -22.63 33.74 -3.29
C ASP A 28 -21.17 34.20 -3.46
N ASN A 29 -21.03 35.34 -4.13
CA ASN A 29 -19.84 35.82 -4.83
C ASN A 29 -18.78 36.53 -3.96
N GLN A 30 -17.52 36.27 -4.32
CA GLN A 30 -16.33 37.14 -4.28
C GLN A 30 -15.59 37.48 -2.95
N PRO A 31 -14.25 37.71 -3.04
CA PRO A 31 -13.28 37.41 -1.97
C PRO A 31 -12.75 38.67 -1.26
N PRO A 32 -12.11 38.52 -0.07
CA PRO A 32 -11.15 39.51 0.40
C PRO A 32 -9.74 38.91 0.59
N SER A 33 -8.77 39.65 0.05
CA SER A 33 -7.32 39.52 0.22
C SER A 33 -6.86 39.63 1.68
N TRP A 34 -5.90 38.79 2.11
CA TRP A 34 -5.05 39.05 3.29
C TRP A 34 -3.60 38.53 3.11
N PRO A 35 -2.60 39.14 3.79
CA PRO A 35 -1.18 39.11 3.46
C PRO A 35 -0.34 38.08 4.26
N ASN A 36 0.94 37.96 3.89
CA ASN A 36 2.04 37.27 4.60
C ASN A 36 1.98 37.37 6.13
N SER A 37 1.98 36.23 6.84
CA SER A 37 2.68 36.04 8.13
C SER A 37 2.55 34.61 8.68
N SER A 38 3.69 34.02 9.08
CA SER A 38 3.92 33.03 10.16
C SER A 38 2.88 31.92 10.42
N TRP A 39 3.31 30.68 10.21
CA TRP A 39 2.64 29.45 10.67
C TRP A 39 2.39 29.47 12.20
N PRO A 40 1.15 29.27 12.68
CA PRO A 40 0.92 29.00 14.09
C PRO A 40 1.14 27.51 14.41
N ALA A 41 1.69 27.25 15.60
CA ALA A 41 1.80 25.92 16.19
C ALA A 41 0.43 25.23 16.24
N GLN A 42 0.41 23.95 15.89
CA GLN A 42 -0.79 23.12 15.85
C GLN A 42 -1.28 22.89 17.29
N GLU A 43 -2.39 23.52 17.68
CA GLU A 43 -3.09 23.19 18.92
C GLU A 43 -3.66 21.78 18.83
N ALA A 44 -3.42 20.98 19.87
CA ALA A 44 -3.97 19.64 20.04
C ALA A 44 -5.50 19.70 20.03
N GLY A 45 -6.12 19.13 18.99
CA GLY A 45 -7.57 18.97 18.92
C GLY A 45 -8.10 18.09 20.07
N PRO A 46 -9.37 18.27 20.48
CA PRO A 46 -9.95 17.54 21.60
C PRO A 46 -9.96 16.03 21.32
N ALA A 47 -9.43 15.26 22.27
CA ALA A 47 -9.44 13.80 22.26
C ALA A 47 -10.88 13.27 22.29
N TYR A 48 -11.42 12.99 21.10
CA TYR A 48 -12.62 12.16 20.97
C TYR A 48 -12.16 10.71 21.07
N TYR A 49 -12.48 10.04 22.17
CA TYR A 49 -12.28 8.60 22.33
C TYR A 49 -13.54 7.88 21.82
N PRO A 50 -13.61 7.43 20.55
CA PRO A 50 -14.64 6.46 20.19
C PRO A 50 -14.41 5.20 21.02
N ALA A 51 -15.50 4.63 21.54
CA ALA A 51 -15.48 3.35 22.22
C ALA A 51 -14.78 2.31 21.32
N ARG A 52 -13.87 1.54 21.93
CA ARG A 52 -13.12 0.46 21.27
C ARG A 52 -14.09 -0.42 20.48
N PRO A 53 -13.96 -0.54 19.14
CA PRO A 53 -14.71 -1.54 18.40
C PRO A 53 -14.51 -2.89 19.08
N ALA A 54 -15.60 -3.65 19.27
CA ALA A 54 -15.53 -4.97 19.84
C ALA A 54 -14.49 -5.79 19.07
N ALA A 55 -13.47 -6.30 19.77
CA ALA A 55 -12.40 -7.09 19.19
C ALA A 55 -13.00 -8.33 18.51
N SER A 56 -13.21 -8.27 17.20
CA SER A 56 -13.59 -9.43 16.40
C SER A 56 -12.32 -10.11 15.91
N GLY A 57 -11.81 -11.06 16.68
CA GLY A 57 -10.83 -12.03 16.18
C GLY A 57 -9.94 -12.64 17.26
N THR A 58 -10.27 -13.85 17.71
CA THR A 58 -9.38 -14.72 18.52
C THR A 58 -8.36 -15.48 17.65
N GLY A 59 -8.12 -15.03 16.41
CA GLY A 59 -7.18 -15.64 15.46
C GLY A 59 -5.82 -14.94 15.44
N PRO A 60 -4.77 -15.57 14.89
CA PRO A 60 -3.48 -14.93 14.74
C PRO A 60 -3.58 -13.74 13.78
N LYS A 61 -2.90 -12.65 14.12
CA LYS A 61 -2.71 -11.50 13.23
C LYS A 61 -1.64 -11.83 12.21
N THR A 62 -2.01 -11.85 10.94
CA THR A 62 -1.12 -12.22 9.84
C THR A 62 -0.98 -11.07 8.85
N VAL A 63 0.24 -10.86 8.38
CA VAL A 63 0.59 -9.83 7.39
C VAL A 63 1.07 -10.50 6.11
N PHE A 64 0.43 -10.17 5.00
CA PHE A 64 0.80 -10.65 3.68
C PHE A 64 1.28 -9.49 2.80
N ALA A 65 2.01 -9.80 1.73
CA ALA A 65 2.18 -8.88 0.62
C ALA A 65 1.50 -9.43 -0.65
N HIS A 66 0.81 -8.56 -1.38
CA HIS A 66 0.25 -8.88 -2.69
C HIS A 66 1.40 -9.06 -3.68
N PHE A 67 1.36 -10.15 -4.45
CA PHE A 67 2.43 -10.51 -5.36
C PHE A 67 1.84 -10.78 -6.74
N ILE A 68 2.17 -9.94 -7.71
CA ILE A 68 1.73 -10.06 -9.10
C ILE A 68 2.55 -11.17 -9.75
N VAL A 69 1.94 -12.35 -9.93
CA VAL A 69 2.63 -13.51 -10.54
C VAL A 69 3.01 -13.23 -11.98
N GLY A 70 2.27 -12.36 -12.68
CA GLY A 70 2.62 -11.89 -14.01
C GLY A 70 3.97 -11.19 -14.10
N CYS A 71 4.36 -10.45 -13.05
CA CYS A 71 5.67 -9.80 -12.93
C CYS A 71 6.78 -10.78 -12.54
N ALA A 72 6.45 -12.05 -12.29
CA ALA A 72 7.41 -13.08 -11.89
C ALA A 72 7.54 -14.22 -12.90
N ALA A 73 7.01 -14.04 -14.12
CA ALA A 73 7.07 -15.05 -15.18
C ALA A 73 8.50 -15.52 -15.49
N ALA A 74 9.48 -14.63 -15.36
CA ALA A 74 10.89 -14.88 -15.62
C ALA A 74 11.74 -15.08 -14.36
N MET A 75 11.16 -14.99 -13.15
CA MET A 75 11.92 -15.12 -11.91
C MET A 75 12.48 -16.54 -11.75
N THR A 76 13.76 -16.60 -11.40
CA THR A 76 14.48 -17.81 -11.02
C THR A 76 14.07 -18.30 -9.63
N PRO A 77 14.29 -19.59 -9.30
CA PRO A 77 14.09 -20.08 -7.94
C PRO A 77 14.88 -19.29 -6.88
N GLU A 78 16.10 -18.85 -7.21
CA GLU A 78 16.96 -18.07 -6.31
C GLU A 78 16.40 -16.67 -6.05
N GLU A 79 15.79 -16.02 -7.04
CA GLU A 79 15.09 -14.74 -6.86
C GLU A 79 13.85 -14.91 -5.99
N TRP A 80 13.07 -15.99 -6.17
CA TRP A 80 11.96 -16.33 -5.27
C TRP A 80 12.42 -16.54 -3.82
N GLU A 81 13.50 -17.29 -3.62
CA GLU A 81 14.09 -17.48 -2.29
C GLU A 81 14.55 -16.17 -1.67
N SER A 82 15.23 -15.33 -2.44
CA SER A 82 15.70 -14.01 -2.02
C SER A 82 14.52 -13.14 -1.57
N ASP A 83 13.47 -13.05 -2.37
CA ASP A 83 12.27 -12.26 -2.05
C ASP A 83 11.58 -12.76 -0.77
N ILE A 84 11.46 -14.07 -0.60
CA ILE A 84 10.90 -14.67 0.62
C ILE A 84 11.78 -14.35 1.84
N ILE A 85 13.11 -14.45 1.71
CA ILE A 85 14.04 -14.12 2.79
C ILE A 85 13.89 -12.66 3.20
N GLU A 86 13.83 -11.75 2.23
CA GLU A 86 13.65 -10.33 2.51
C GLU A 86 12.28 -10.06 3.15
N ALA A 87 11.19 -10.66 2.66
CA ALA A 87 9.87 -10.50 3.27
C ALA A 87 9.85 -10.96 4.73
N LYS A 88 10.52 -12.08 5.04
CA LYS A 88 10.67 -12.58 6.41
C LYS A 88 11.45 -11.64 7.32
N LYS A 89 12.55 -11.02 6.83
CA LYS A 89 13.29 -10.00 7.59
C LYS A 89 12.39 -8.83 8.00
N CYS A 90 11.38 -8.54 7.18
CA CYS A 90 10.40 -7.50 7.42
C CYS A 90 9.20 -7.95 8.25
N HIS A 91 9.20 -9.20 8.75
CA HIS A 91 8.12 -9.83 9.51
C HIS A 91 6.82 -10.07 8.73
N ILE A 92 6.87 -10.05 7.39
CA ILE A 92 5.76 -10.46 6.53
C ILE A 92 5.65 -12.00 6.60
N ASP A 93 4.45 -12.51 6.79
CA ASP A 93 4.17 -13.95 7.01
C ASP A 93 4.00 -14.74 5.70
N GLY A 94 3.69 -14.04 4.61
CA GLY A 94 3.42 -14.70 3.34
C GLY A 94 3.11 -13.80 2.17
N PHE A 95 2.93 -14.43 1.00
CA PHE A 95 2.48 -13.76 -0.21
C PHE A 95 1.09 -14.21 -0.65
N ALA A 96 0.30 -13.23 -1.10
CA ALA A 96 -0.94 -13.46 -1.82
C ALA A 96 -0.64 -13.44 -3.32
N LEU A 97 -0.63 -14.60 -3.95
CA LEU A 97 -0.21 -14.78 -5.34
C LEU A 97 -1.36 -14.43 -6.29
N ASN A 98 -1.32 -13.23 -6.88
CA ASN A 98 -2.27 -12.80 -7.89
C ASN A 98 -1.98 -13.52 -9.20
N ILE A 99 -2.93 -14.35 -9.63
CA ILE A 99 -2.85 -15.15 -10.86
C ILE A 99 -3.99 -14.79 -11.81
N ALA A 100 -3.71 -14.82 -13.10
CA ALA A 100 -4.68 -14.52 -14.14
C ALA A 100 -4.98 -15.72 -15.06
N PRO A 101 -6.21 -15.85 -15.59
CA PRO A 101 -6.63 -17.06 -16.29
C PRO A 101 -6.01 -17.20 -17.69
N GLN A 102 -5.58 -16.11 -18.31
CA GLN A 102 -4.98 -16.13 -19.65
C GLN A 102 -3.50 -16.53 -19.67
N ASP A 103 -2.84 -16.53 -18.52
CA ASP A 103 -1.39 -16.69 -18.46
C ASP A 103 -1.00 -18.16 -18.61
N SER A 104 -0.14 -18.44 -19.60
CA SER A 104 0.31 -19.81 -19.92
C SER A 104 1.38 -20.33 -18.97
N TYR A 105 2.01 -19.45 -18.19
CA TYR A 105 3.13 -19.75 -17.29
C TYR A 105 2.71 -19.95 -15.83
N THR A 106 1.43 -19.76 -15.48
CA THR A 106 0.94 -19.80 -14.09
C THR A 106 1.40 -21.06 -13.34
N ASP A 107 1.28 -22.24 -13.95
CA ASP A 107 1.61 -23.52 -13.28
C ASP A 107 3.08 -23.58 -12.86
N HIS A 108 4.00 -23.22 -13.77
CA HIS A 108 5.44 -23.23 -13.50
C HIS A 108 5.83 -22.19 -12.44
N VAL A 109 5.28 -20.97 -12.52
CA VAL A 109 5.63 -19.91 -11.56
C VAL A 109 5.10 -20.24 -10.16
N LEU A 110 3.89 -20.79 -10.05
CA LEU A 110 3.35 -21.25 -8.76
C LEU A 110 4.18 -22.41 -8.20
N GLU A 111 4.63 -23.37 -9.03
CA GLU A 111 5.51 -24.45 -8.58
C GLU A 111 6.82 -23.91 -8.00
N ASN A 112 7.45 -22.92 -8.66
CA ASN A 112 8.66 -22.27 -8.16
C ASN A 112 8.42 -21.52 -6.86
N ALA A 113 7.36 -20.72 -6.78
CA ALA A 113 7.01 -19.95 -5.59
C ALA A 113 6.79 -20.86 -4.38
N TYR A 114 5.97 -21.91 -4.52
CA TYR A 114 5.72 -22.86 -3.43
C TYR A 114 6.98 -23.64 -3.07
N SER A 115 7.76 -24.12 -4.04
CA SER A 115 9.01 -24.83 -3.76
C SER A 115 10.03 -23.97 -2.99
N ALA A 116 10.14 -22.68 -3.33
CA ALA A 116 11.00 -21.74 -2.60
C ALA A 116 10.49 -21.52 -1.18
N ALA A 117 9.19 -21.28 -0.98
CA ALA A 117 8.61 -21.09 0.35
C ALA A 117 8.76 -22.33 1.25
N GLU A 118 8.60 -23.52 0.68
CA GLU A 118 8.81 -24.79 1.40
C GLU A 118 10.28 -25.02 1.78
N ARG A 119 11.21 -24.64 0.90
CA ARG A 119 12.66 -24.76 1.15
C ARG A 119 13.13 -23.80 2.23
N ILE A 120 12.66 -22.55 2.22
CA ILE A 120 13.00 -21.55 3.23
C ILE A 120 12.28 -21.82 4.56
N GLY A 121 11.06 -22.34 4.50
CA GLY A 121 10.22 -22.63 5.67
C GLY A 121 9.72 -21.38 6.39
N ASN A 122 8.71 -21.54 7.26
CA ASN A 122 8.11 -20.44 8.05
C ASN A 122 7.70 -19.23 7.20
N PHE A 123 7.20 -19.48 5.99
CA PHE A 123 6.62 -18.49 5.10
C PHE A 123 5.49 -19.15 4.33
N THR A 124 4.39 -18.43 4.18
CA THR A 124 3.17 -19.00 3.63
C THR A 124 2.74 -18.32 2.34
N LEU A 125 1.95 -19.02 1.53
CA LEU A 125 1.42 -18.53 0.27
C LEU A 125 -0.07 -18.83 0.23
N PHE A 126 -0.83 -17.97 -0.45
CA PHE A 126 -2.18 -18.30 -0.86
C PHE A 126 -2.51 -17.73 -2.23
N LEU A 127 -3.48 -18.33 -2.91
CA LEU A 127 -3.88 -17.93 -4.25
C LEU A 127 -4.91 -16.78 -4.21
N SER A 128 -4.65 -15.75 -5.01
CA SER A 128 -5.57 -14.67 -5.34
C SER A 128 -5.94 -14.75 -6.82
N PHE A 129 -7.13 -15.25 -7.12
CA PHE A 129 -7.58 -15.39 -8.51
C PHE A 129 -8.04 -14.04 -9.05
N ASP A 130 -7.34 -13.50 -10.05
CA ASP A 130 -7.70 -12.24 -10.70
C ASP A 130 -8.79 -12.49 -11.74
N TYR A 131 -10.00 -12.01 -11.46
CA TYR A 131 -11.17 -12.12 -12.35
C TYR A 131 -11.28 -10.92 -13.33
N GLY A 132 -10.43 -9.89 -13.18
CA GLY A 132 -10.47 -8.63 -13.95
C GLY A 132 -9.54 -8.55 -15.13
N SER A 133 -8.48 -9.33 -15.11
CA SER A 133 -7.47 -9.41 -16.16
C SER A 133 -7.98 -10.06 -17.44
N GLY A 134 -8.11 -11.40 -17.46
CA GLY A 134 -8.54 -12.20 -18.61
C GLY A 134 -10.01 -12.56 -18.63
N GLY A 135 -10.78 -12.10 -17.64
CA GLY A 135 -12.18 -12.45 -17.42
C GLY A 135 -12.39 -13.47 -16.31
N PRO A 136 -13.62 -13.97 -16.13
CA PRO A 136 -13.95 -14.86 -15.02
C PRO A 136 -13.23 -16.21 -15.16
N TRP A 137 -12.80 -16.76 -14.02
CA TRP A 137 -12.19 -18.08 -13.97
C TRP A 137 -13.25 -19.18 -14.10
N PRO A 138 -13.00 -20.23 -14.92
CA PRO A 138 -13.82 -21.44 -14.89
C PRO A 138 -13.76 -22.12 -13.53
N VAL A 139 -14.93 -22.47 -12.97
CA VAL A 139 -15.09 -23.11 -11.65
C VAL A 139 -14.14 -24.30 -11.44
N GLU A 140 -14.11 -25.23 -12.40
CA GLU A 140 -13.27 -26.42 -12.32
C GLU A 140 -11.77 -26.09 -12.27
N ARG A 141 -11.35 -25.01 -12.92
CA ARG A 141 -9.95 -24.57 -12.89
C ARG A 141 -9.60 -23.99 -11.53
N VAL A 142 -10.49 -23.21 -10.92
CA VAL A 142 -10.32 -22.72 -9.55
C VAL A 142 -10.22 -23.90 -8.57
N ILE A 143 -11.17 -24.84 -8.64
CA ILE A 143 -11.18 -26.06 -7.80
C ILE A 143 -9.88 -26.84 -7.97
N HIS A 144 -9.39 -27.01 -9.21
CA HIS A 144 -8.14 -27.68 -9.50
C HIS A 144 -6.95 -27.01 -8.78
N TYR A 145 -6.76 -25.70 -8.96
CA TYR A 145 -5.65 -24.99 -8.32
C TYR A 145 -5.70 -25.06 -6.80
N ILE A 146 -6.87 -24.84 -6.20
CA ILE A 146 -7.01 -24.92 -4.75
C ILE A 146 -6.66 -26.33 -4.27
N ASN A 147 -7.16 -27.38 -4.92
CA ASN A 147 -6.89 -28.77 -4.54
C ASN A 147 -5.42 -29.20 -4.72
N THR A 148 -4.73 -28.61 -5.70
CA THR A 148 -3.31 -28.83 -5.93
C THR A 148 -2.49 -28.15 -4.84
N PHE A 149 -2.69 -26.86 -4.62
CA PHE A 149 -1.83 -26.07 -3.74
C PHE A 149 -2.17 -26.22 -2.25
N GLN A 150 -3.40 -26.59 -1.89
CA GLN A 150 -3.73 -26.89 -0.49
C GLN A 150 -2.96 -28.09 0.09
N ARG A 151 -2.34 -28.91 -0.77
CA ARG A 151 -1.49 -30.03 -0.35
C ARG A 151 -0.04 -29.64 -0.13
N ARG A 152 0.35 -28.41 -0.50
CA ARG A 152 1.69 -27.87 -0.29
C ARG A 152 1.82 -27.38 1.14
N SER A 153 2.97 -27.64 1.74
CA SER A 153 3.23 -27.29 3.14
C SER A 153 3.33 -25.78 3.39
N ALA A 154 3.62 -25.00 2.34
CA ALA A 154 3.60 -23.54 2.38
C ALA A 154 2.21 -22.90 2.19
N GLN A 155 1.14 -23.67 1.92
CA GLN A 155 -0.20 -23.06 1.85
C GLN A 155 -0.60 -22.45 3.20
N TYR A 156 -1.10 -21.21 3.19
CA TYR A 156 -1.67 -20.60 4.38
C TYR A 156 -3.05 -21.19 4.70
N PHE A 157 -3.24 -21.59 5.96
CA PHE A 157 -4.52 -22.06 6.49
C PHE A 157 -5.03 -21.11 7.57
N TYR A 158 -6.30 -20.74 7.49
CA TYR A 158 -7.00 -20.03 8.56
C TYR A 158 -8.14 -20.91 9.09
N GLN A 159 -8.19 -21.10 10.41
CA GLN A 159 -9.15 -21.99 11.07
C GLN A 159 -9.19 -23.41 10.44
N GLY A 160 -8.02 -23.93 10.05
CA GLY A 160 -7.87 -25.26 9.45
C GLY A 160 -8.35 -25.38 8.00
N ARG A 161 -8.66 -24.27 7.33
CA ARG A 161 -9.13 -24.21 5.93
C ARG A 161 -8.14 -23.44 5.06
N PRO A 162 -7.82 -23.87 3.82
CA PRO A 162 -6.86 -23.17 2.98
C PRO A 162 -7.44 -21.81 2.60
N LEU A 163 -6.75 -20.72 2.93
CA LEU A 163 -7.20 -19.38 2.57
C LEU A 163 -7.03 -19.18 1.07
N VAL A 164 -8.02 -18.56 0.43
CA VAL A 164 -7.98 -18.12 -0.96
C VAL A 164 -8.68 -16.78 -1.10
N SER A 165 -8.31 -16.03 -2.12
CA SER A 165 -8.88 -14.71 -2.42
C SER A 165 -9.17 -14.56 -3.91
N THR A 166 -9.80 -13.45 -4.27
CA THR A 166 -9.89 -12.96 -5.64
C THR A 166 -9.49 -11.50 -5.69
N PHE A 167 -9.03 -11.06 -6.86
CA PHE A 167 -9.16 -9.66 -7.23
C PHE A 167 -10.40 -9.54 -8.12
N ILE A 168 -11.36 -8.75 -7.66
CA ILE A 168 -12.69 -8.51 -8.24
C ILE A 168 -13.49 -9.80 -8.47
N GLY A 169 -14.59 -9.74 -9.24
CA GLY A 169 -15.36 -10.93 -9.66
C GLY A 169 -16.67 -11.17 -8.90
N VAL A 170 -17.27 -10.13 -8.29
CA VAL A 170 -18.54 -10.25 -7.55
C VAL A 170 -19.69 -10.81 -8.40
N SER A 171 -19.67 -10.59 -9.73
CA SER A 171 -20.63 -11.18 -10.68
C SER A 171 -20.63 -12.71 -10.68
N ASN A 172 -19.57 -13.34 -10.17
CA ASN A 172 -19.37 -14.77 -10.08
C ASN A 172 -19.43 -15.25 -8.61
N ALA A 173 -20.01 -14.45 -7.70
CA ALA A 173 -20.08 -14.80 -6.28
C ALA A 173 -20.71 -16.18 -6.04
N GLU A 174 -21.78 -16.54 -6.75
CA GLU A 174 -22.48 -17.81 -6.53
C GLU A 174 -21.65 -19.05 -6.90
N ASP A 175 -20.68 -18.94 -7.81
CA ASP A 175 -19.75 -20.02 -8.14
C ASP A 175 -18.98 -20.50 -6.90
N TRP A 176 -18.73 -19.59 -5.95
CA TRP A 176 -17.98 -19.88 -4.73
C TRP A 176 -18.73 -20.76 -3.74
N ILE A 177 -20.05 -20.94 -3.88
CA ILE A 177 -20.80 -21.93 -3.09
C ILE A 177 -20.30 -23.34 -3.43
N ASP A 178 -20.16 -23.65 -4.72
CA ASP A 178 -19.72 -24.96 -5.19
C ASP A 178 -18.20 -25.13 -5.03
N ILE A 179 -17.41 -24.08 -5.29
CA ILE A 179 -15.95 -24.10 -5.06
C ILE A 179 -15.64 -24.39 -3.58
N LYS A 180 -16.30 -23.69 -2.65
CA LYS A 180 -16.10 -23.94 -1.21
C LYS A 180 -16.55 -25.34 -0.81
N ARG A 181 -17.65 -25.86 -1.37
CA ARG A 181 -18.09 -27.24 -1.11
C ARG A 181 -17.06 -28.26 -1.57
N ALA A 182 -16.44 -28.04 -2.73
CA ALA A 182 -15.47 -28.96 -3.31
C ALA A 182 -14.08 -28.90 -2.66
N THR A 183 -13.69 -27.76 -2.10
CA THR A 183 -12.31 -27.51 -1.64
C THR A 183 -12.18 -27.26 -0.15
N ASN A 184 -13.27 -26.95 0.54
CA ASN A 184 -13.29 -26.49 1.93
C ASN A 184 -12.49 -25.19 2.19
N CYS A 185 -12.19 -24.39 1.15
CA CYS A 185 -11.38 -23.18 1.28
C CYS A 185 -12.02 -22.10 2.15
N PHE A 186 -11.20 -21.29 2.83
CA PHE A 186 -11.60 -20.08 3.55
C PHE A 186 -11.51 -18.89 2.60
N PHE A 187 -12.65 -18.31 2.21
CA PHE A 187 -12.71 -17.38 1.09
C PHE A 187 -12.78 -15.91 1.54
N VAL A 188 -11.75 -15.12 1.20
CA VAL A 188 -11.63 -13.69 1.53
C VAL A 188 -11.45 -12.89 0.23
N PRO A 189 -12.51 -12.63 -0.56
CA PRO A 189 -12.40 -11.90 -1.82
C PRO A 189 -12.03 -10.43 -1.64
N SER A 190 -11.43 -9.86 -2.68
CA SER A 190 -11.32 -8.43 -2.89
C SER A 190 -12.36 -7.96 -3.91
N TRP A 191 -13.49 -7.42 -3.44
CA TRP A 191 -14.55 -6.89 -4.32
C TRP A 191 -14.75 -5.39 -4.08
N PRO A 192 -13.78 -4.54 -4.49
CA PRO A 192 -13.90 -3.09 -4.35
C PRO A 192 -15.08 -2.52 -5.17
N ASP A 193 -15.45 -3.20 -6.25
CA ASP A 193 -16.63 -2.92 -7.09
C ASP A 193 -17.97 -3.22 -6.40
N CYS A 194 -17.98 -4.11 -5.39
CA CYS A 194 -19.12 -4.35 -4.51
C CYS A 194 -19.18 -3.30 -3.38
N GLY A 195 -18.04 -3.05 -2.75
CA GLY A 195 -17.92 -2.11 -1.64
C GLY A 195 -18.54 -2.61 -0.32
N PRO A 196 -18.30 -1.89 0.78
CA PRO A 196 -18.71 -2.33 2.12
C PRO A 196 -20.21 -2.32 2.32
N ALA A 197 -20.97 -1.51 1.58
CA ALA A 197 -22.43 -1.45 1.73
C ALA A 197 -23.13 -2.68 1.12
N ALA A 198 -22.65 -3.18 -0.03
CA ALA A 198 -23.29 -4.28 -0.74
C ALA A 198 -22.75 -5.66 -0.36
N ILE A 199 -21.59 -5.77 0.30
CA ILE A 199 -21.05 -7.06 0.75
C ILE A 199 -22.00 -7.82 1.69
N VAL A 200 -22.91 -7.10 2.37
CA VAL A 200 -23.93 -7.68 3.26
C VAL A 200 -24.82 -8.69 2.54
N ASP A 201 -25.03 -8.52 1.23
CA ASP A 201 -25.85 -9.41 0.39
C ASP A 201 -25.09 -10.68 -0.04
N HIS A 202 -23.79 -10.74 0.23
CA HIS A 202 -22.91 -11.86 -0.15
C HIS A 202 -22.31 -12.61 1.05
N LEU A 203 -22.77 -12.31 2.27
CA LEU A 203 -22.29 -12.93 3.49
C LEU A 203 -22.54 -14.45 3.54
N HIS A 204 -23.50 -14.99 2.79
CA HIS A 204 -23.70 -16.43 2.66
C HIS A 204 -22.55 -17.13 1.92
N VAL A 205 -21.76 -16.40 1.13
CA VAL A 205 -20.66 -16.94 0.33
C VAL A 205 -19.30 -16.64 0.96
N VAL A 206 -19.08 -15.41 1.41
CA VAL A 206 -17.75 -14.96 1.85
C VAL A 206 -17.46 -15.35 3.30
N ASP A 207 -16.21 -15.72 3.60
CA ASP A 207 -15.73 -15.95 4.96
C ASP A 207 -15.01 -14.71 5.55
N GLY A 208 -14.70 -13.71 4.72
CA GLY A 208 -14.13 -12.42 5.08
C GLY A 208 -14.11 -11.49 3.86
N ALA A 209 -13.49 -10.31 3.95
CA ALA A 209 -13.23 -9.50 2.75
C ALA A 209 -11.92 -8.72 2.85
N PHE A 210 -11.37 -8.42 1.67
CA PHE A 210 -10.26 -7.49 1.44
C PHE A 210 -10.80 -6.29 0.67
N SER A 211 -10.47 -5.06 1.07
CA SER A 211 -11.09 -3.88 0.43
C SER A 211 -10.33 -3.32 -0.78
N TRP A 212 -9.04 -3.63 -0.95
CA TRP A 212 -8.11 -2.99 -1.91
C TRP A 212 -7.88 -1.47 -1.73
N ASP A 213 -8.79 -0.77 -1.07
CA ASP A 213 -8.83 0.68 -0.84
C ASP A 213 -7.68 1.20 0.07
N ALA A 214 -6.46 1.25 -0.47
CA ALA A 214 -5.24 1.63 0.26
C ALA A 214 -4.96 3.14 0.24
N TRP A 215 -5.31 3.84 -0.85
CA TRP A 215 -4.93 5.23 -1.11
C TRP A 215 -6.11 6.20 -0.95
N PRO A 216 -5.88 7.46 -0.54
CA PRO A 216 -6.93 8.45 -0.46
C PRO A 216 -7.38 8.91 -1.85
N ILE A 217 -8.65 9.31 -1.93
CA ILE A 217 -9.17 10.06 -3.07
C ILE A 217 -9.02 11.54 -2.74
N GLY A 218 -8.32 12.28 -3.59
CA GLY A 218 -8.04 13.69 -3.39
C GLY A 218 -6.71 13.98 -2.71
N ALA A 219 -6.54 15.24 -2.29
CA ALA A 219 -5.34 15.72 -1.61
C ALA A 219 -5.39 15.54 -0.09
N GLU A 220 -6.40 14.86 0.45
CA GLU A 220 -6.54 14.63 1.89
C GLU A 220 -5.86 13.33 2.35
N GLN A 221 -5.58 13.22 3.64
CA GLN A 221 -5.03 11.99 4.22
C GLN A 221 -6.07 10.85 4.20
N LYS A 222 -5.61 9.61 4.03
CA LYS A 222 -6.48 8.43 4.09
C LYS A 222 -7.11 8.32 5.47
N SER A 223 -8.44 8.25 5.53
CA SER A 223 -9.17 7.99 6.77
C SER A 223 -9.47 6.50 6.97
N THR A 224 -9.87 6.13 8.19
CA THR A 224 -10.31 4.77 8.55
C THR A 224 -11.77 4.47 8.23
N ALA A 225 -12.53 5.44 7.71
CA ALA A 225 -13.99 5.33 7.61
C ALA A 225 -14.43 4.16 6.71
N SER A 226 -13.72 3.95 5.60
CA SER A 226 -13.96 2.82 4.69
C SER A 226 -13.67 1.48 5.38
N ASP A 227 -12.56 1.37 6.11
CA ASP A 227 -12.17 0.17 6.85
C ASP A 227 -13.19 -0.18 7.93
N GLU A 228 -13.60 0.81 8.73
CA GLU A 228 -14.60 0.65 9.79
C GLU A 228 -15.95 0.21 9.20
N HIS A 229 -16.34 0.73 8.03
CA HIS A 229 -17.54 0.30 7.33
C HIS A 229 -17.43 -1.16 6.86
N TRP A 230 -16.30 -1.58 6.28
CA TRP A 230 -16.06 -2.98 5.93
C TRP A 230 -16.15 -3.90 7.15
N MET A 231 -15.48 -3.55 8.25
CA MET A 231 -15.50 -4.33 9.49
C MET A 231 -16.91 -4.47 10.06
N GLN A 232 -17.73 -3.41 10.00
CA GLN A 232 -19.13 -3.44 10.43
C GLN A 232 -19.97 -4.36 9.52
N SER A 233 -19.89 -4.18 8.20
CA SER A 233 -20.68 -4.95 7.23
C SER A 233 -20.34 -6.44 7.19
N LEU A 234 -19.12 -6.82 7.57
CA LEU A 234 -18.69 -8.21 7.65
C LEU A 234 -19.31 -9.00 8.81
N ALA A 235 -20.02 -8.33 9.73
CA ALA A 235 -20.77 -8.96 10.82
C ALA A 235 -19.90 -9.92 11.66
N GLY A 236 -18.68 -9.49 11.99
CA GLY A 236 -17.72 -10.26 12.79
C GLY A 236 -16.84 -11.25 12.00
N ARG A 237 -17.01 -11.35 10.68
CA ARG A 237 -16.05 -12.04 9.80
C ARG A 237 -14.73 -11.25 9.70
N PRO A 238 -13.58 -11.93 9.49
CA PRO A 238 -12.29 -11.27 9.37
C PRO A 238 -12.24 -10.27 8.21
N TYR A 239 -11.74 -9.07 8.53
CA TYR A 239 -11.36 -8.05 7.57
C TYR A 239 -9.86 -8.12 7.30
N MET A 240 -9.48 -8.07 6.02
CA MET A 240 -8.11 -7.88 5.56
C MET A 240 -7.94 -6.41 5.16
N MET A 241 -7.10 -5.70 5.90
CA MET A 241 -6.89 -4.26 5.69
C MET A 241 -5.77 -4.02 4.66
N PRO A 242 -6.01 -3.20 3.61
CA PRO A 242 -4.98 -2.84 2.64
C PRO A 242 -4.04 -1.78 3.19
N VAL A 243 -2.74 -1.94 2.92
CA VAL A 243 -1.69 -0.98 3.24
C VAL A 243 -0.82 -0.80 2.00
N SER A 244 -0.52 0.43 1.61
CA SER A 244 0.35 0.72 0.48
C SER A 244 1.09 2.04 0.69
N PRO A 245 2.35 2.19 0.25
CA PRO A 245 3.11 3.42 0.48
C PRO A 245 2.81 4.51 -0.56
N TRP A 246 2.75 4.17 -1.84
CA TRP A 246 2.73 5.10 -2.96
C TRP A 246 1.84 4.56 -4.07
N PHE A 247 1.46 5.40 -5.04
CA PHE A 247 0.84 4.94 -6.27
C PHE A 247 1.12 5.93 -7.39
N TYR A 248 1.69 5.45 -8.48
CA TYR A 248 1.79 6.20 -9.72
C TYR A 248 1.86 5.23 -10.90
N THR A 249 1.13 5.53 -11.95
CA THR A 249 1.19 4.78 -13.20
C THR A 249 1.12 5.72 -14.39
N ASN A 250 1.88 5.41 -15.43
CA ASN A 250 1.78 6.04 -16.73
C ASN A 250 2.05 4.97 -17.81
N LEU A 251 1.01 4.19 -18.09
CA LEU A 251 0.97 3.07 -19.03
C LEU A 251 -0.20 3.24 -20.00
N PRO A 252 -0.05 4.11 -21.02
CA PRO A 252 -1.11 4.42 -21.98
C PRO A 252 -1.65 3.20 -22.72
N GLN A 253 -0.87 2.13 -22.88
CA GLN A 253 -1.33 0.88 -23.48
C GLN A 253 -2.48 0.20 -22.70
N TRP A 254 -2.68 0.61 -21.45
CA TRP A 254 -3.75 0.13 -20.56
C TRP A 254 -4.69 1.25 -20.12
N ASP A 255 -4.65 2.40 -20.79
CA ASP A 255 -5.42 3.60 -20.45
C ASP A 255 -5.14 4.08 -19.00
N LYS A 256 -3.89 3.92 -18.54
CA LYS A 256 -3.46 4.29 -17.19
C LYS A 256 -2.52 5.49 -17.19
N ASN A 257 -2.90 6.56 -16.50
CA ASN A 257 -2.07 7.75 -16.30
C ASN A 257 -2.54 8.61 -15.11
N TRP A 258 -2.26 8.18 -13.88
CA TRP A 258 -2.64 8.91 -12.68
C TRP A 258 -1.76 8.58 -11.46
N LEU A 259 -1.91 9.37 -10.41
CA LEU A 259 -1.38 9.08 -9.07
C LEU A 259 -2.43 9.31 -7.98
N TRP A 260 -2.23 8.68 -6.83
CA TRP A 260 -2.94 9.00 -5.59
C TRP A 260 -1.93 9.48 -4.54
N ARG A 261 -2.40 10.17 -3.49
CA ARG A 261 -1.52 10.75 -2.47
C ARG A 261 -0.84 9.64 -1.67
N GLY A 262 0.49 9.53 -1.82
CA GLY A 262 1.36 8.66 -1.02
C GLY A 262 2.18 9.40 0.04
N ASP A 263 2.20 10.74 -0.01
CA ASP A 263 3.00 11.67 0.79
C ASP A 263 3.33 11.19 2.21
N ASP A 264 2.32 11.07 3.08
CA ASP A 264 2.48 10.62 4.47
C ASP A 264 1.83 9.25 4.73
N LEU A 265 1.33 8.61 3.66
CA LEU A 265 0.40 7.49 3.73
C LEU A 265 1.02 6.30 4.45
N TRP A 266 2.28 5.95 4.13
CA TRP A 266 2.93 4.77 4.69
C TRP A 266 2.96 4.79 6.22
N HIS A 267 3.36 5.91 6.82
CA HIS A 267 3.42 6.05 8.27
C HIS A 267 2.02 5.98 8.91
N TYR A 268 1.12 6.88 8.50
CA TYR A 268 -0.21 6.96 9.11
C TYR A 268 -1.06 5.71 8.88
N ARG A 269 -0.88 5.02 7.76
CA ARG A 269 -1.62 3.79 7.48
C ARG A 269 -1.25 2.66 8.43
N TRP A 270 0.02 2.54 8.81
CA TRP A 270 0.44 1.57 9.85
C TRP A 270 -0.09 1.96 11.24
N GLU A 271 -0.17 3.24 11.58
CA GLU A 271 -0.86 3.69 12.80
C GLU A 271 -2.34 3.28 12.81
N GLN A 272 -3.02 3.42 11.67
CA GLN A 272 -4.41 3.00 11.51
C GLN A 272 -4.57 1.49 11.67
N VAL A 273 -3.66 0.67 11.12
CA VAL A 273 -3.63 -0.79 11.34
C VAL A 273 -3.52 -1.10 12.84
N MET A 274 -2.61 -0.43 13.54
CA MET A 274 -2.42 -0.60 14.98
C MET A 274 -3.66 -0.18 15.78
N ARG A 275 -4.40 0.83 15.32
CA ARG A 275 -5.66 1.27 15.96
C ARG A 275 -6.83 0.32 15.70
N LEU A 276 -7.06 -0.07 14.45
CA LEU A 276 -8.22 -0.85 14.03
C LEU A 276 -8.10 -2.34 14.36
N GLN A 277 -6.86 -2.85 14.44
CA GLN A 277 -6.59 -4.25 14.78
C GLN A 277 -7.36 -5.23 13.86
N PRO A 278 -7.20 -5.13 12.52
CA PRO A 278 -7.84 -6.07 11.59
C PRO A 278 -7.36 -7.50 11.83
N ALA A 279 -8.04 -8.50 11.25
CA ALA A 279 -7.61 -9.89 11.35
C ALA A 279 -6.37 -10.15 10.50
N PHE A 280 -6.33 -9.53 9.32
CA PHE A 280 -5.23 -9.63 8.37
C PHE A 280 -4.82 -8.23 7.89
N VAL A 281 -3.57 -8.11 7.49
CA VAL A 281 -3.07 -6.97 6.72
C VAL A 281 -2.54 -7.51 5.41
N GLN A 282 -2.83 -6.82 4.31
CA GLN A 282 -2.20 -7.09 3.03
C GLN A 282 -1.55 -5.83 2.49
N ILE A 283 -0.22 -5.88 2.35
CA ILE A 283 0.56 -4.83 1.72
C ILE A 283 0.35 -4.93 0.19
N ILE A 284 -0.10 -3.86 -0.44
CA ILE A 284 -0.20 -3.72 -1.90
C ILE A 284 0.94 -2.80 -2.31
N SER A 285 2.03 -3.29 -2.87
CA SER A 285 2.33 -4.69 -3.22
C SER A 285 3.81 -5.00 -3.00
N TRP A 286 4.18 -6.26 -3.18
CA TRP A 286 5.58 -6.66 -3.21
C TRP A 286 6.26 -6.24 -4.52
N ASN A 287 5.64 -6.47 -5.68
CA ASN A 287 6.33 -6.38 -6.99
C ASN A 287 5.48 -5.76 -8.13
N ASP A 288 4.45 -4.96 -7.82
CA ASP A 288 3.73 -4.26 -8.89
C ASP A 288 4.48 -3.00 -9.32
N TYR A 289 5.39 -3.20 -10.28
CA TYR A 289 6.21 -2.12 -10.81
C TYR A 289 5.40 -1.14 -11.66
N GLY A 290 4.36 -1.60 -12.37
CA GLY A 290 3.57 -0.76 -13.28
C GLY A 290 2.68 0.27 -12.58
N GLU A 291 2.43 0.08 -11.29
CA GLU A 291 1.67 1.01 -10.44
C GLU A 291 2.53 1.65 -9.32
N ALA A 292 3.85 1.44 -9.39
CA ALA A 292 4.86 2.08 -8.54
C ALA A 292 4.58 2.00 -7.03
N HIS A 293 4.00 0.90 -6.57
CA HIS A 293 3.67 0.67 -5.17
C HIS A 293 4.31 -0.60 -4.61
N TYR A 294 5.36 -1.07 -5.28
CA TYR A 294 6.17 -2.20 -4.85
C TYR A 294 6.99 -1.85 -3.61
N ILE A 295 7.26 -2.84 -2.75
CA ILE A 295 8.23 -2.73 -1.65
C ILE A 295 9.32 -3.80 -1.72
N GLY A 296 9.23 -4.71 -2.69
CA GLY A 296 10.23 -5.72 -2.99
C GLY A 296 11.31 -5.20 -3.94
N PRO A 297 12.36 -6.02 -4.17
CA PRO A 297 13.39 -5.70 -5.15
C PRO A 297 12.79 -5.62 -6.57
N ILE A 298 13.44 -4.83 -7.43
CA ILE A 298 13.06 -4.71 -8.84
C ILE A 298 13.74 -5.83 -9.64
N HIS A 299 12.93 -6.78 -10.11
CA HIS A 299 13.36 -7.79 -11.07
C HIS A 299 13.06 -7.25 -12.47
N GLU A 300 14.08 -6.79 -13.20
CA GLU A 300 13.94 -6.06 -14.47
C GLU A 300 13.05 -6.78 -15.48
N ALA A 301 13.18 -8.11 -15.60
CA ALA A 301 12.38 -8.93 -16.51
C ALA A 301 10.88 -8.95 -16.19
N GLY A 302 10.49 -8.55 -14.98
CA GLY A 302 9.11 -8.42 -14.51
C GLY A 302 8.51 -7.02 -14.68
N VAL A 303 9.32 -6.03 -15.04
CA VAL A 303 8.87 -4.64 -15.20
C VAL A 303 8.05 -4.51 -16.49
N PRO A 304 6.79 -4.05 -16.43
CA PRO A 304 5.99 -3.85 -17.63
C PRO A 304 6.65 -2.90 -18.63
N ASP A 305 6.44 -3.17 -19.93
CA ASP A 305 6.89 -2.29 -21.00
C ASP A 305 6.44 -0.84 -20.75
N GLY A 306 7.39 0.09 -20.75
CA GLY A 306 7.15 1.52 -20.50
C GLY A 306 7.15 1.93 -19.03
N ALA A 307 7.15 1.00 -18.07
CA ALA A 307 7.29 1.31 -16.64
C ALA A 307 8.73 1.61 -16.22
N GLY A 308 9.72 1.04 -16.93
CA GLY A 308 11.14 1.21 -16.62
C GLY A 308 11.59 2.68 -16.49
N ARG A 309 11.00 3.59 -17.28
CA ARG A 309 11.30 5.04 -17.25
C ARG A 309 10.96 5.74 -15.93
N TYR A 310 10.13 5.14 -15.07
CA TYR A 310 9.83 5.70 -13.75
C TYR A 310 10.17 4.75 -12.60
N CYS A 311 10.44 3.46 -12.85
CA CYS A 311 10.83 2.49 -11.83
C CYS A 311 12.35 2.35 -11.68
N PHE A 312 13.11 2.39 -12.78
CA PHE A 312 14.56 2.24 -12.70
C PHE A 312 15.19 3.45 -11.99
N GLY A 313 16.13 3.19 -11.08
CA GLY A 313 16.71 4.22 -10.20
C GLY A 313 15.78 4.69 -9.07
N HIS A 314 14.59 4.11 -8.92
CA HIS A 314 13.62 4.46 -7.88
C HIS A 314 13.33 3.22 -7.00
N PRO A 315 14.31 2.76 -6.22
CA PRO A 315 14.11 1.65 -5.30
C PRO A 315 13.11 2.04 -4.20
N HIS A 316 12.25 1.09 -3.81
CA HIS A 316 11.20 1.27 -2.79
C HIS A 316 11.41 0.36 -1.58
N ASP A 317 12.46 -0.45 -1.58
CA ASP A 317 12.72 -1.47 -0.57
C ASP A 317 13.02 -0.90 0.82
N ALA A 318 13.49 0.35 0.90
CA ALA A 318 13.71 1.05 2.16
C ALA A 318 12.41 1.30 2.97
N TRP A 319 11.22 1.31 2.35
CA TRP A 319 9.96 1.34 3.11
C TRP A 319 9.78 0.11 4.00
N ARG A 320 10.51 -0.98 3.72
CA ARG A 320 10.50 -2.18 4.54
C ARG A 320 11.27 -2.04 5.86
N ALA A 321 12.17 -1.06 5.97
CA ALA A 321 13.11 -0.99 7.09
C ALA A 321 12.42 -0.79 8.46
N LEU A 322 11.23 -0.16 8.49
CA LEU A 322 10.42 0.02 9.70
C LEU A 322 9.29 -1.00 9.84
N LEU A 323 9.08 -1.90 8.87
CA LEU A 323 8.02 -2.90 8.94
C LEU A 323 8.12 -3.82 10.16
N PRO A 324 9.30 -4.32 10.59
CA PRO A 324 9.41 -5.11 11.80
C PRO A 324 8.79 -4.40 13.02
N HIS A 325 9.07 -3.10 13.18
CA HIS A 325 8.51 -2.29 14.26
C HIS A 325 6.98 -2.20 14.18
N TYR A 326 6.44 -1.83 13.01
CA TYR A 326 4.99 -1.67 12.85
C TYR A 326 4.23 -2.99 12.97
N ILE A 327 4.74 -4.07 12.38
CA ILE A 327 4.09 -5.39 12.39
C ILE A 327 4.10 -5.98 13.79
N ASP A 328 5.20 -5.85 14.53
CA ASP A 328 5.27 -6.35 15.91
C ASP A 328 4.36 -5.53 16.83
N ALA A 329 4.30 -4.20 16.66
CA ALA A 329 3.36 -3.37 17.41
C ALA A 329 1.89 -3.75 17.08
N TYR A 330 1.56 -3.97 15.80
CA TYR A 330 0.25 -4.47 15.38
C TYR A 330 -0.06 -5.81 16.06
N ARG A 331 0.86 -6.79 16.04
CA ARG A 331 0.68 -8.11 16.66
C ARG A 331 0.40 -8.02 18.16
N ASN A 332 1.08 -7.10 18.86
CA ASN A 332 1.00 -6.95 20.32
C ASN A 332 -0.15 -6.06 20.84
N GLY A 333 -1.13 -5.73 20.00
CA GLY A 333 -2.32 -4.99 20.44
C GLY A 333 -2.31 -3.50 20.09
N GLY A 334 -1.34 -3.07 19.27
CA GLY A 334 -1.10 -1.68 18.90
C GLY A 334 -0.16 -0.96 19.87
N MET A 335 -0.03 0.36 19.68
CA MET A 335 0.73 1.24 20.56
C MET A 335 -0.04 1.50 21.87
N VAL A 336 -0.10 0.52 22.77
CA VAL A 336 -0.74 0.71 24.06
C VAL A 336 0.31 0.64 25.16
N ASP A 337 0.63 1.83 25.68
CA ASP A 337 1.40 2.13 26.89
C ASP A 337 2.89 2.50 26.67
N HIS A 338 3.25 3.78 26.91
CA HIS A 338 4.63 4.27 26.99
C HIS A 338 5.30 3.92 28.33
N SER A 339 4.54 3.44 29.31
CA SER A 339 5.02 3.08 30.64
C SER A 339 5.34 1.59 30.80
N ARG A 340 5.12 0.76 29.77
CA ARG A 340 5.44 -0.67 29.77
C ARG A 340 6.72 -0.97 28.97
N PRO A 341 7.59 -1.87 29.46
CA PRO A 341 8.72 -2.38 28.68
C PRO A 341 8.25 -3.00 27.38
N ARG A 342 8.89 -2.62 26.27
CA ARG A 342 8.58 -3.12 24.92
C ARG A 342 9.73 -3.99 24.40
N ASP A 343 10.02 -5.06 25.15
CA ASP A 343 11.16 -5.94 24.89
C ASP A 343 11.13 -6.60 23.49
N HIS A 344 10.01 -6.53 22.78
CA HIS A 344 9.78 -7.05 21.44
C HIS A 344 9.93 -6.02 20.31
N LEU A 345 10.11 -4.73 20.60
CA LEU A 345 10.30 -3.70 19.57
C LEU A 345 11.76 -3.23 19.54
N SER A 346 12.35 -3.24 18.35
CA SER A 346 13.64 -2.56 18.14
C SER A 346 13.41 -1.05 18.05
N PHE A 347 14.33 -0.29 18.65
CA PHE A 347 14.43 1.17 18.58
C PHE A 347 15.86 1.61 18.22
N GLU A 348 16.55 0.79 17.43
CA GLU A 348 17.81 1.19 16.82
C GLU A 348 17.58 2.42 15.95
N ASP A 349 18.38 3.47 16.18
CA ASP A 349 18.22 4.76 15.50
C ASP A 349 18.29 4.55 13.98
N LYS A 350 17.20 4.83 13.27
CA LYS A 350 17.11 4.56 11.82
C LYS A 350 16.24 5.59 11.11
N ILE A 351 16.70 5.99 9.93
CA ILE A 351 16.01 6.94 9.05
C ILE A 351 15.43 6.16 7.87
N VAL A 352 14.18 6.42 7.52
CA VAL A 352 13.57 6.09 6.22
C VAL A 352 13.03 7.38 5.62
N TYR A 353 13.31 7.63 4.35
CA TYR A 353 12.89 8.86 3.69
C TYR A 353 12.45 8.60 2.25
N TRP A 354 11.59 9.49 1.74
CA TRP A 354 11.17 9.46 0.35
C TRP A 354 10.81 10.86 -0.15
N TYR A 355 11.00 11.05 -1.45
CA TYR A 355 10.61 12.27 -2.18
C TYR A 355 10.65 12.02 -3.69
N ARG A 356 9.97 12.88 -4.45
CA ARG A 356 10.17 12.96 -5.91
C ARG A 356 11.48 13.71 -6.19
N VAL A 357 12.30 13.17 -7.08
CA VAL A 357 13.57 13.82 -7.46
C VAL A 357 13.38 15.08 -8.30
N ASN A 358 12.19 15.25 -8.90
CA ASN A 358 11.81 16.46 -9.62
C ASN A 358 10.70 17.22 -8.90
N PRO A 359 10.83 18.56 -8.72
CA PRO A 359 9.70 19.41 -8.35
C PRO A 359 8.54 19.28 -9.34
N SER A 360 7.31 19.42 -8.85
CA SER A 360 6.06 19.31 -9.63
C SER A 360 5.98 20.26 -10.82
N HIS A 361 6.74 21.36 -10.78
CA HIS A 361 6.76 22.42 -11.77
C HIS A 361 7.99 22.37 -12.70
N ALA A 362 8.91 21.42 -12.50
CA ALA A 362 10.16 21.34 -13.25
C ALA A 362 9.97 20.91 -14.71
N GLY A 363 8.86 20.23 -15.02
CA GLY A 363 8.58 19.71 -16.34
C GLY A 363 7.10 19.46 -16.60
N SER A 364 6.81 18.76 -17.68
CA SER A 364 5.46 18.34 -18.03
C SER A 364 4.96 17.25 -17.08
N ALA A 365 3.68 17.30 -16.70
CA ALA A 365 3.01 16.19 -16.05
C ALA A 365 2.79 14.99 -16.99
N ASN A 366 3.02 15.16 -18.30
CA ASN A 366 2.80 14.14 -19.34
C ASN A 366 1.38 13.53 -19.30
N GLY A 367 0.38 14.39 -19.08
CA GLY A 367 -1.02 13.98 -18.93
C GLY A 367 -1.36 13.24 -17.64
N THR A 368 -0.40 13.08 -16.72
CA THR A 368 -0.66 12.48 -15.40
C THR A 368 -1.64 13.35 -14.63
N THR A 369 -2.70 12.74 -14.13
CA THR A 369 -3.69 13.38 -13.28
C THR A 369 -3.46 13.01 -11.82
N GLY A 370 -3.77 13.92 -10.91
CA GLY A 370 -4.02 13.56 -9.52
C GLY A 370 -5.43 12.97 -9.45
N ASN A 371 -5.58 11.81 -8.81
CA ASN A 371 -6.75 10.92 -8.90
C ASN A 371 -6.98 10.35 -10.31
N ASN A 372 -7.96 9.43 -10.40
CA ASN A 372 -8.35 8.79 -11.66
C ASN A 372 -9.74 9.26 -12.15
N PRO A 373 -9.79 10.23 -13.08
CA PRO A 373 -11.05 10.70 -13.68
C PRO A 373 -11.82 9.63 -14.46
N GLY A 374 -11.11 8.62 -14.98
CA GLY A 374 -11.72 7.46 -15.66
C GLY A 374 -12.59 6.60 -14.72
N VAL A 375 -12.48 6.84 -13.40
CA VAL A 375 -13.34 6.25 -12.37
C VAL A 375 -14.14 7.32 -11.66
N GLY A 376 -14.44 8.42 -12.35
CA GLY A 376 -15.32 9.49 -11.89
C GLY A 376 -14.84 10.20 -10.62
N GLN A 377 -13.56 10.06 -10.28
CA GLN A 377 -12.92 10.90 -9.26
C GLN A 377 -12.72 12.29 -9.84
N GLU A 378 -12.72 13.30 -8.98
CA GLU A 378 -12.36 14.65 -9.39
C GLU A 378 -10.91 14.69 -9.89
N GLU A 379 -10.72 15.22 -11.09
CA GLU A 379 -9.39 15.45 -11.65
C GLU A 379 -8.69 16.57 -10.87
N LEU A 380 -7.53 16.25 -10.30
CA LEU A 380 -6.67 17.21 -9.62
C LEU A 380 -5.35 17.36 -10.36
N ARG A 381 -4.62 18.44 -10.08
CA ARG A 381 -3.24 18.54 -10.56
C ARG A 381 -2.39 17.52 -9.77
N PRO A 382 -1.49 16.78 -10.41
CA PRO A 382 -0.68 15.77 -9.72
C PRO A 382 0.17 16.37 -8.59
N GLY A 383 0.65 17.60 -8.71
CA GLY A 383 1.37 18.31 -7.64
C GLY A 383 0.52 18.72 -6.44
N ASP A 384 -0.81 18.76 -6.56
CA ASP A 384 -1.70 19.00 -5.41
C ASP A 384 -1.86 17.73 -4.54
N VAL A 385 -1.69 16.57 -5.16
CA VAL A 385 -1.86 15.24 -4.54
C VAL A 385 -0.51 14.62 -4.13
N SER A 386 0.57 14.97 -4.84
CA SER A 386 1.95 14.60 -4.49
C SER A 386 2.78 15.85 -4.28
N GLN A 387 2.97 16.24 -3.02
CA GLN A 387 3.57 17.54 -2.68
C GLN A 387 5.09 17.58 -2.91
N ASP A 388 5.63 18.76 -3.20
CA ASP A 388 7.07 19.03 -3.32
C ASP A 388 7.71 19.09 -1.93
N ARG A 389 7.89 17.92 -1.30
CA ARG A 389 8.38 17.76 0.08
C ARG A 389 9.31 16.55 0.22
N VAL A 390 10.22 16.64 1.18
CA VAL A 390 11.00 15.51 1.69
C VAL A 390 10.26 14.94 2.89
N PHE A 391 9.87 13.67 2.82
CA PHE A 391 9.20 12.95 3.89
C PHE A 391 10.17 12.05 4.62
N VAL A 392 10.11 12.02 5.95
CA VAL A 392 11.02 11.25 6.80
C VAL A 392 10.23 10.55 7.90
N SER A 393 10.49 9.26 8.07
CA SER A 393 10.13 8.51 9.28
C SER A 393 11.42 8.07 9.96
N ALA A 394 11.69 8.59 11.16
CA ALA A 394 12.86 8.24 11.96
C ALA A 394 12.42 7.50 13.23
N ILE A 395 12.96 6.31 13.46
CA ILE A 395 12.83 5.66 14.77
C ILE A 395 14.01 6.06 15.64
N VAL A 396 13.72 6.45 16.88
CA VAL A 396 14.74 6.86 17.85
C VAL A 396 14.59 6.10 19.17
N GLY A 397 15.73 5.77 19.79
CA GLY A 397 15.79 5.10 21.10
C GLY A 397 15.55 6.03 22.31
N SER A 398 15.78 7.33 22.15
CA SER A 398 15.62 8.35 23.19
C SER A 398 15.44 9.74 22.53
N PRO A 399 15.15 10.80 23.31
CA PRO A 399 14.98 12.14 22.74
C PRO A 399 16.14 12.53 21.82
N SER A 400 15.81 13.07 20.66
CA SER A 400 16.74 13.35 19.55
C SER A 400 16.24 14.51 18.71
N GLU A 401 17.13 15.05 17.88
CA GLU A 401 16.79 15.97 16.79
C GLU A 401 16.94 15.26 15.44
N ILE A 402 16.05 15.54 14.50
CA ILE A 402 16.13 15.10 13.10
C ILE A 402 16.46 16.32 12.27
N HIS A 403 17.63 16.33 11.63
CA HIS A 403 18.06 17.42 10.76
C HIS A 403 17.84 17.01 9.31
N ILE A 404 17.18 17.86 8.51
CA ILE A 404 16.93 17.63 7.10
C ILE A 404 17.43 18.82 6.30
N GLN A 405 18.35 18.59 5.37
CA GLN A 405 18.98 19.61 4.54
C GLN A 405 18.79 19.26 3.06
N ILE A 406 18.42 20.26 2.23
CA ILE A 406 18.35 20.12 0.77
C ILE A 406 19.45 20.98 0.15
N GLY A 407 20.38 20.35 -0.56
CA GLY A 407 21.55 21.01 -1.13
C GLY A 407 22.32 21.82 -0.09
N GLU A 408 22.53 23.09 -0.39
CA GLU A 408 23.26 24.04 0.46
C GLU A 408 22.33 24.91 1.32
N GLY A 409 21.04 24.59 1.39
CA GLY A 409 20.12 25.29 2.28
C GLY A 409 20.41 25.05 3.76
N GLU A 410 19.83 25.89 4.61
CA GLU A 410 19.92 25.70 6.07
C GLU A 410 19.15 24.43 6.49
N PRO A 411 19.73 23.56 7.33
CA PRO A 411 19.03 22.38 7.82
C PRO A 411 17.79 22.74 8.63
N ALA A 412 16.65 22.14 8.29
CA ALA A 412 15.48 22.13 9.16
C ALA A 412 15.72 21.16 10.31
N ILE A 413 15.45 21.60 11.54
CA ILE A 413 15.61 20.82 12.76
C ILE A 413 14.22 20.48 13.31
N LEU A 414 13.95 19.18 13.49
CA LEU A 414 12.69 18.67 14.02
C LEU A 414 12.95 17.86 15.30
N GLU A 415 12.18 18.14 16.33
CA GLU A 415 12.29 17.42 17.62
C GLU A 415 11.66 16.03 17.54
N ALA A 416 12.39 15.03 18.01
CA ALA A 416 11.90 13.68 18.28
C ALA A 416 11.88 13.48 19.81
N PRO A 417 10.82 13.90 20.52
CA PRO A 417 10.84 14.11 21.97
C PRO A 417 10.92 12.84 22.83
N GLY A 418 10.92 11.65 22.24
CA GLY A 418 10.92 10.41 22.99
C GLY A 418 11.10 9.17 22.13
N VAL A 419 11.14 8.01 22.76
CA VAL A 419 11.33 6.72 22.07
C VAL A 419 10.17 6.40 21.12
N GLY A 420 10.49 5.95 19.90
CA GLY A 420 9.50 5.55 18.90
C GLY A 420 9.77 6.11 17.51
N VAL A 421 8.82 5.88 16.60
CA VAL A 421 8.84 6.43 15.24
C VAL A 421 8.29 7.86 15.27
N HIS A 422 9.03 8.79 14.67
CA HIS A 422 8.64 10.17 14.44
C HIS A 422 8.59 10.41 12.95
N HIS A 423 7.44 10.91 12.48
CA HIS A 423 7.23 11.23 11.08
C HIS A 423 7.14 12.73 10.89
N CYS A 424 7.84 13.24 9.88
CA CYS A 424 7.85 14.64 9.53
C CYS A 424 8.11 14.84 8.05
N SER A 425 7.93 16.08 7.59
CA SER A 425 8.33 16.47 6.24
C SER A 425 8.72 17.94 6.19
N ILE A 426 9.57 18.30 5.23
CA ILE A 426 9.93 19.69 4.91
C ILE A 426 9.63 19.98 3.44
N PRO A 427 9.16 21.19 3.09
CA PRO A 427 8.97 21.56 1.70
C PRO A 427 10.30 21.71 0.96
N PHE A 428 10.29 21.53 -0.36
CA PHE A 428 11.44 21.86 -1.19
C PHE A 428 11.75 23.36 -1.13
N ASP A 429 10.73 24.23 -1.10
CA ASP A 429 10.84 25.69 -1.04
C ASP A 429 11.84 26.28 -2.07
N GLY A 430 11.88 25.69 -3.27
CA GLY A 430 12.78 26.08 -4.36
C GLY A 430 14.23 25.63 -4.19
N GLN A 431 14.55 24.88 -3.14
CA GLN A 431 15.87 24.28 -2.96
C GLN A 431 16.04 23.04 -3.85
N THR A 432 17.24 22.89 -4.37
CA THR A 432 17.69 21.75 -5.19
C THR A 432 19.03 21.25 -4.65
N GLY A 433 19.42 20.04 -5.03
CA GLY A 433 20.64 19.38 -4.55
C GLY A 433 20.35 18.15 -3.67
N GLU A 434 21.43 17.52 -3.21
CA GLU A 434 21.37 16.30 -2.38
C GLU A 434 20.56 16.53 -1.11
N VAL A 435 19.80 15.50 -0.69
CA VAL A 435 19.02 15.56 0.55
C VAL A 435 19.80 14.85 1.65
N ARG A 436 20.29 15.60 2.64
CA ARG A 436 21.03 15.06 3.79
C ARG A 436 20.11 15.00 5.00
N ILE A 437 20.04 13.84 5.65
CA ILE A 437 19.21 13.61 6.83
C ILE A 437 20.07 13.00 7.93
N THR A 438 20.02 13.56 9.14
CA THR A 438 20.74 13.03 10.30
C THR A 438 19.83 12.96 11.53
N ILE A 439 20.07 11.94 12.36
CA ILE A 439 19.57 11.89 13.74
C ILE A 439 20.71 12.37 14.63
N VAL A 440 20.46 13.41 15.41
CA VAL A 440 21.41 14.01 16.35
C VAL A 440 20.93 13.81 17.79
N ARG A 441 21.86 13.46 18.69
CA ARG A 441 21.61 13.33 20.13
C ARG A 441 22.86 13.74 20.88
N ASP A 442 22.73 14.64 21.85
CA ASP A 442 23.87 15.15 22.63
C ASP A 442 25.05 15.63 21.75
N GLU A 443 24.72 16.39 20.68
CA GLU A 443 25.68 16.88 19.66
C GLU A 443 26.41 15.79 18.86
N GLN A 444 25.98 14.52 18.97
CA GLN A 444 26.52 13.39 18.20
C GLN A 444 25.55 12.92 17.13
N VAL A 445 26.09 12.54 15.97
CA VAL A 445 25.32 11.95 14.88
C VAL A 445 25.13 10.46 15.18
N MET A 446 23.88 10.05 15.35
CA MET A 446 23.50 8.66 15.63
C MET A 446 23.27 7.87 14.34
N ALA A 447 22.66 8.51 13.35
CA ALA A 447 22.46 7.98 12.01
C ALA A 447 22.54 9.11 10.98
N SER A 448 22.99 8.81 9.78
CA SER A 448 23.12 9.77 8.68
C SER A 448 22.83 9.09 7.36
N VAL A 449 22.17 9.80 6.45
CA VAL A 449 21.97 9.35 5.07
C VAL A 449 21.92 10.53 4.12
N THR A 450 22.37 10.30 2.89
CA THR A 450 22.29 11.26 1.78
C THR A 450 21.53 10.62 0.63
N GLY A 451 20.43 11.24 0.21
CA GLY A 451 19.64 10.84 -0.96
C GLY A 451 20.05 11.57 -2.24
N PRO A 452 19.55 11.11 -3.39
CA PRO A 452 19.81 11.74 -4.69
C PRO A 452 19.39 13.21 -4.72
N ALA A 453 20.03 13.99 -5.60
CA ALA A 453 19.70 15.40 -5.71
C ALA A 453 18.26 15.63 -6.17
N ILE A 454 17.56 16.56 -5.52
CA ILE A 454 16.36 17.20 -6.10
C ILE A 454 16.85 18.09 -7.25
N THR A 455 16.29 17.92 -8.45
CA THR A 455 16.71 18.61 -9.65
C THR A 455 15.52 19.02 -10.53
N GLU A 456 15.65 20.15 -11.22
CA GLU A 456 14.71 20.56 -12.26
C GLU A 456 14.95 19.85 -13.59
N ASP A 457 16.06 19.14 -13.73
CA ASP A 457 16.38 18.35 -14.92
C ASP A 457 15.46 17.12 -15.01
N CYS A 458 14.42 17.24 -15.81
CA CYS A 458 13.44 16.18 -16.07
C CYS A 458 13.85 15.35 -17.28
N GLU A 459 13.88 14.02 -17.15
CA GLU A 459 14.10 13.10 -18.27
C GLU A 459 13.00 13.28 -19.32
N ASP A 460 13.39 13.51 -20.58
CA ASP A 460 12.50 13.87 -21.69
C ASP A 460 11.56 15.07 -21.40
N GLY A 461 11.93 15.94 -20.46
CA GLY A 461 11.12 17.08 -20.03
C GLY A 461 9.87 16.71 -19.23
N ASN A 462 9.78 15.49 -18.71
CA ASN A 462 8.63 15.00 -17.94
C ASN A 462 8.99 14.79 -16.46
N VAL A 463 8.13 15.26 -15.56
CA VAL A 463 8.27 14.99 -14.13
C VAL A 463 8.06 13.50 -13.89
N ASN A 464 9.01 12.85 -13.21
CA ASN A 464 8.77 11.53 -12.65
C ASN A 464 7.96 11.66 -11.36
N TRP A 465 6.73 11.13 -11.38
CA TRP A 465 5.83 11.11 -10.22
C TRP A 465 6.04 9.91 -9.30
N ASN A 466 6.95 8.99 -9.65
CA ASN A 466 7.45 8.01 -8.70
C ASN A 466 8.42 8.69 -7.72
N CYS A 467 8.48 8.20 -6.49
CA CYS A 467 9.44 8.68 -5.51
C CYS A 467 10.69 7.79 -5.45
N PHE A 468 11.81 8.40 -5.09
CA PHE A 468 12.95 7.67 -4.55
C PHE A 468 12.69 7.38 -3.07
N VAL A 469 13.09 6.21 -2.58
CA VAL A 469 13.01 5.82 -1.17
C VAL A 469 14.37 5.34 -0.71
N GLY A 470 14.82 5.82 0.46
CA GLY A 470 16.09 5.39 1.04
C GLY A 470 16.02 5.22 2.56
N SER A 471 17.04 4.57 3.10
CA SER A 471 17.23 4.39 4.54
C SER A 471 18.69 4.59 4.95
N SER A 472 18.94 4.80 6.23
CA SER A 472 20.29 4.95 6.80
C SER A 472 21.05 3.62 7.02
N ASP A 473 20.63 2.55 6.34
CA ASP A 473 21.19 1.19 6.48
C ASP A 473 22.30 0.90 5.46
#